data_AF-A0A6G3R9X0-F1
#
_entry.id   AF-A0A6G3R9X0-F1
#
_cell.length_a   1.000
_cell.length_b   1.000
_cell.length_c   1.000
_cell.angle_alpha   90.00
_cell.angle_beta   90.00
_cell.angle_gamma   90.00
#
_symmetry.space_group_name_H-M   'P 1'
#
loop_
_entity.id
_entity.type
_entity.pdbx_description
1 polymer ?
#
loop_
_entity_poly.entity_id
_entity_poly.type
_entity_poly.pdbx_seq_one_letter_code
_entity_poly.pdbx_strand_id
1 'polypeptide(L)'
;MSDLIRLPGEGRKLVTKAQEVTFKATGAQGSSSSIFEVVVPPGFDTGGHYHEEAEEFFYILEGELELLAFEPAERTDDWLDWESADGDRVVRAPAGSSMFVPPNTPHAFRNATDRPVRMLFQSNPSPEHEAYFEEIAEIWAAGGDSVDPEAVRRMRSRYDVKQITPMKFAPPATAPVS
;
A
#
# COMPACT_ATOMS: atom_id res chain seq x y z
N MET A 1 -3.85 -4.11 30.84
CA MET A 1 -4.32 -5.11 29.86
C MET A 1 -3.15 -5.34 28.92
N SER A 2 -2.80 -6.57 28.57
CA SER A 2 -1.72 -6.78 27.60
C SER A 2 -2.11 -6.13 26.27
N ASP A 3 -1.16 -5.52 25.56
CA ASP A 3 -1.37 -4.86 24.25
C ASP A 3 -1.68 -5.86 23.11
N LEU A 4 -2.19 -7.05 23.45
CA LEU A 4 -2.51 -8.15 22.55
C LEU A 4 -3.95 -8.07 22.01
N ILE A 5 -4.84 -7.36 22.72
CA ILE A 5 -6.20 -7.07 22.25
C ILE A 5 -6.24 -5.58 21.93
N ARG A 6 -6.66 -5.25 20.71
CA ARG A 6 -6.84 -3.87 20.25
C ARG A 6 -8.28 -3.67 19.79
N LEU A 7 -9.00 -2.77 20.44
CA LEU A 7 -10.33 -2.32 20.02
C LEU A 7 -10.26 -1.51 18.71
N PRO A 8 -11.40 -1.21 18.07
CA PRO A 8 -11.43 -0.36 16.88
C PRO A 8 -10.72 0.98 17.12
N GLY A 9 -9.86 1.37 16.18
CA GLY A 9 -9.04 2.59 16.28
C GLY A 9 -7.83 2.51 17.22
N GLU A 10 -7.69 1.45 18.02
CA GLU A 10 -6.50 1.25 18.87
C GLU A 10 -5.31 0.69 18.07
N GLY A 11 -4.13 1.18 18.41
CA GLY A 11 -2.88 0.92 17.72
C GLY A 11 -2.05 2.19 17.62
N ARG A 12 -0.75 2.06 17.44
CA ARG A 12 0.08 3.22 17.08
C ARG A 12 -0.32 3.66 15.67
N LYS A 13 -0.44 4.96 15.45
CA LYS A 13 -0.80 5.52 14.14
C LYS A 13 0.37 6.26 13.52
N LEU A 14 0.53 6.08 12.22
CA LEU A 14 1.34 6.93 11.35
C LEU A 14 0.37 7.61 10.38
N VAL A 15 0.29 8.93 10.43
CA VAL A 15 -0.65 9.72 9.64
C VAL A 15 0.14 10.71 8.80
N THR A 16 -0.01 10.61 7.49
CA THR A 16 0.57 11.52 6.50
C THR A 16 -0.53 12.09 5.60
N LYS A 17 -0.20 13.00 4.69
CA LYS A 17 -1.16 13.46 3.66
C LYS A 17 -1.63 12.34 2.73
N ALA A 18 -0.81 11.30 2.55
CA ALA A 18 -1.05 10.24 1.58
C ALA A 18 -1.68 8.98 2.18
N GLN A 19 -1.48 8.72 3.48
CA GLN A 19 -1.92 7.48 4.14
C GLN A 19 -2.14 7.68 5.64
N GLU A 20 -3.16 7.01 6.19
CA GLU A 20 -3.30 6.74 7.63
C GLU A 20 -3.11 5.24 7.86
N VAL A 21 -2.08 4.89 8.62
CA VAL A 21 -1.68 3.51 8.93
C VAL A 21 -1.77 3.30 10.44
N THR A 22 -2.56 2.32 10.87
CA THR A 22 -2.66 1.90 12.27
C THR A 22 -1.98 0.54 12.45
N PHE A 23 -0.93 0.49 13.26
CA PHE A 23 -0.14 -0.70 13.54
C PHE A 23 -0.91 -1.60 14.52
N LYS A 24 -1.26 -2.82 14.07
CA LYS A 24 -2.06 -3.78 14.83
C LYS A 24 -1.20 -4.86 15.49
N ALA A 25 -0.27 -5.46 14.75
CA ALA A 25 0.72 -6.41 15.25
C ALA A 25 2.09 -6.11 14.63
N THR A 26 3.14 -6.17 15.43
CA THR A 26 4.49 -5.74 15.04
C THR A 26 5.57 -6.68 15.58
N GLY A 27 6.78 -6.56 15.06
CA GLY A 27 7.95 -7.30 15.51
C GLY A 27 8.32 -6.98 16.96
N ALA A 28 8.05 -5.75 17.41
CA ALA A 28 8.21 -5.34 18.81
C ALA A 28 7.32 -6.14 19.79
N GLN A 29 6.24 -6.76 19.28
CA GLN A 29 5.36 -7.65 20.05
C GLN A 29 5.72 -9.13 19.88
N GLY A 30 6.79 -9.45 19.14
CA GLY A 30 7.20 -10.82 18.80
C GLY A 30 6.44 -11.43 17.62
N SER A 31 5.71 -10.62 16.84
CA SER A 31 5.02 -11.09 15.63
C SER A 31 6.03 -11.41 14.53
N SER A 32 5.84 -12.51 13.81
CA SER A 32 6.62 -12.82 12.60
C SER A 32 6.26 -11.92 11.43
N SER A 33 5.05 -11.35 11.44
CA SER A 33 4.50 -10.52 10.36
C SER A 33 3.98 -9.19 10.90
N SER A 34 4.10 -8.15 10.09
CA SER A 34 3.60 -6.82 10.41
C SER A 34 2.17 -6.70 9.92
N ILE A 35 1.23 -6.28 10.77
CA ILE A 35 -0.19 -6.16 10.42
C ILE A 35 -0.66 -4.74 10.68
N PHE A 36 -1.34 -4.18 9.69
CA PHE A 36 -1.80 -2.79 9.66
C PHE A 36 -3.28 -2.72 9.29
N GLU A 37 -4.00 -1.77 9.86
CA GLU A 37 -5.22 -1.22 9.25
C GLU A 37 -4.83 0.06 8.51
N VAL A 38 -5.15 0.14 7.21
CA VAL A 38 -4.76 1.26 6.34
C VAL A 38 -6.02 1.93 5.80
N VAL A 39 -6.06 3.26 5.91
CA VAL A 39 -7.03 4.12 5.21
C VAL A 39 -6.34 4.69 3.97
N VAL A 40 -6.85 4.29 2.80
CA VAL A 40 -6.36 4.72 1.48
C VAL A 40 -7.21 5.89 1.00
N PRO A 41 -6.66 7.12 0.86
CA PRO A 41 -7.45 8.26 0.43
C PRO A 41 -7.81 8.20 -1.06
N PRO A 42 -8.86 8.93 -1.48
CA PRO A 42 -9.22 9.11 -2.89
C PRO A 42 -8.03 9.52 -3.76
N GLY A 43 -7.86 8.86 -4.90
CA GLY A 43 -6.82 9.17 -5.88
C GLY A 43 -5.41 8.71 -5.51
N PHE A 44 -5.22 7.96 -4.42
CA PHE A 44 -3.95 7.31 -4.10
C PHE A 44 -3.72 6.09 -4.97
N ASP A 45 -2.52 5.98 -5.53
CA ASP A 45 -2.05 4.91 -6.39
C ASP A 45 -0.61 4.56 -6.01
N THR A 46 -0.38 3.32 -5.60
CA THR A 46 0.95 2.81 -5.22
C THR A 46 1.95 2.77 -6.36
N GLY A 47 1.46 2.65 -7.61
CA GLY A 47 2.24 2.21 -8.76
C GLY A 47 2.59 0.72 -8.67
N GLY A 48 2.80 0.08 -9.82
CA GLY A 48 3.30 -1.28 -9.91
C GLY A 48 4.66 -1.40 -9.24
N HIS A 49 4.80 -2.39 -8.35
CA HIS A 49 6.04 -2.72 -7.66
C HIS A 49 6.09 -4.22 -7.34
N TYR A 50 7.24 -4.68 -6.86
CA TYR A 50 7.39 -6.03 -6.34
C TYR A 50 8.41 -6.06 -5.19
N HIS A 51 8.38 -7.16 -4.45
CA HIS A 51 9.32 -7.53 -3.40
C HIS A 51 10.12 -8.75 -3.84
N GLU A 52 11.42 -8.84 -3.55
CA GLU A 52 12.22 -10.02 -3.88
C GLU A 52 12.07 -11.13 -2.82
N GLU A 53 11.83 -10.74 -1.57
CA GLU A 53 11.80 -11.62 -0.40
C GLU A 53 10.44 -11.57 0.32
N ALA A 54 9.85 -10.38 0.47
CA ALA A 54 8.64 -10.21 1.26
C ALA A 54 7.39 -10.75 0.54
N GLU A 55 6.46 -11.29 1.33
CA GLU A 55 5.10 -11.60 0.90
C GLU A 55 4.11 -10.64 1.56
N GLU A 56 3.02 -10.38 0.85
CA GLU A 56 1.99 -9.44 1.29
C GLU A 56 0.59 -10.01 1.18
N PHE A 57 -0.29 -9.58 2.09
CA PHE A 57 -1.70 -9.91 2.06
C PHE A 57 -2.55 -8.68 2.35
N PHE A 58 -3.58 -8.48 1.53
CA PHE A 58 -4.51 -7.37 1.61
C PHE A 58 -5.94 -7.90 1.75
N TYR A 59 -6.74 -7.27 2.60
CA TYR A 59 -8.16 -7.57 2.77
C TYR A 59 -8.99 -6.30 2.86
N ILE A 60 -9.92 -6.08 1.94
CA ILE A 60 -10.72 -4.85 1.91
C ILE A 60 -11.81 -4.91 2.98
N LEU A 61 -11.79 -3.97 3.91
CA LEU A 61 -12.74 -3.87 5.03
C LEU A 61 -13.94 -2.99 4.67
N GLU A 62 -13.72 -1.91 3.93
CA GLU A 62 -14.75 -0.93 3.56
C GLU A 62 -14.36 -0.22 2.27
N GLY A 63 -15.31 -0.02 1.34
CA GLY A 63 -15.05 0.60 0.04
C GLY A 63 -14.62 -0.40 -1.03
N GLU A 64 -13.93 0.09 -2.06
CA GLU A 64 -13.37 -0.73 -3.15
C GLU A 64 -12.02 -0.19 -3.61
N LEU A 65 -11.11 -1.08 -4.01
CA LEU A 65 -9.84 -0.73 -4.66
C LEU A 65 -9.77 -1.37 -6.05
N GLU A 66 -9.01 -0.77 -6.94
CA GLU A 66 -8.49 -1.47 -8.11
C GLU A 66 -7.20 -2.17 -7.72
N LEU A 67 -7.10 -3.48 -8.01
CA LEU A 67 -6.01 -4.35 -7.58
C LEU A 67 -5.35 -5.04 -8.79
N LEU A 68 -4.03 -5.18 -8.72
CA LEU A 68 -3.21 -5.99 -9.64
C LEU A 68 -2.28 -6.87 -8.80
N ALA A 69 -2.16 -8.15 -9.18
CA ALA A 69 -1.19 -9.09 -8.62
C ALA A 69 -0.89 -10.20 -9.64
N PHE A 70 -0.12 -9.89 -10.68
CA PHE A 70 0.31 -10.83 -11.71
C PHE A 70 1.49 -10.25 -12.51
N GLU A 71 2.25 -11.10 -13.19
CA GLU A 71 3.26 -10.65 -14.15
C GLU A 71 2.57 -10.23 -15.47
N PRO A 72 2.73 -8.98 -15.92
CA PRO A 72 2.17 -8.55 -17.19
C PRO A 72 2.93 -9.13 -18.38
N ALA A 73 2.24 -9.37 -19.50
CA ALA A 73 2.87 -9.75 -20.75
C ALA A 73 3.75 -8.62 -21.33
N GLU A 74 3.36 -7.37 -21.11
CA GLU A 74 4.12 -6.17 -21.48
C GLU A 74 4.02 -5.12 -20.37
N ARG A 75 5.17 -4.59 -19.96
CA ARG A 75 5.23 -3.52 -18.95
C ARG A 75 5.21 -2.15 -19.64
N THR A 76 4.17 -1.38 -19.35
CA THR A 76 4.00 0.03 -19.73
C THR A 76 4.16 0.95 -18.51
N ASP A 77 4.08 2.27 -18.72
CA ASP A 77 4.15 3.27 -17.64
C ASP A 77 2.89 3.33 -16.76
N ASP A 78 1.80 2.69 -17.17
CA ASP A 78 0.55 2.61 -16.42
C ASP A 78 0.11 1.16 -16.20
N TRP A 79 0.20 0.71 -14.95
CA TRP A 79 -0.14 -0.66 -14.57
C TRP A 79 -1.63 -0.97 -14.75
N LEU A 80 -2.48 0.04 -14.90
CA LEU A 80 -3.92 -0.15 -15.13
C LEU A 80 -4.23 -0.79 -16.47
N ASP A 81 -3.34 -0.64 -17.45
CA ASP A 81 -3.47 -1.20 -18.80
C ASP A 81 -2.82 -2.58 -18.92
N TRP A 82 -2.20 -3.09 -17.85
CA TRP A 82 -1.49 -4.37 -17.88
C TRP A 82 -2.46 -5.55 -17.99
N GLU A 83 -2.01 -6.55 -18.73
CA GLU A 83 -2.67 -7.84 -18.91
C GLU A 83 -1.64 -8.96 -18.77
N SER A 84 -1.96 -10.04 -18.08
CA SER A 84 -1.10 -11.23 -17.98
C SER A 84 -1.10 -12.03 -19.28
N ALA A 85 -0.14 -12.94 -19.45
CA ALA A 85 -0.12 -13.85 -20.60
C ALA A 85 -1.38 -14.75 -20.69
N ASP A 86 -2.04 -14.98 -19.55
CA ASP A 86 -3.25 -15.80 -19.42
C ASP A 86 -4.54 -14.96 -19.46
N GLY A 87 -4.43 -13.64 -19.63
CA GLY A 87 -5.56 -12.71 -19.76
C GLY A 87 -6.06 -12.11 -18.44
N ASP A 88 -5.32 -12.25 -17.34
CA ASP A 88 -5.64 -11.55 -16.09
C ASP A 88 -5.47 -10.05 -16.27
N ARG A 89 -6.34 -9.27 -15.64
CA ARG A 89 -6.39 -7.81 -15.72
C ARG A 89 -6.64 -7.23 -14.34
N VAL A 90 -6.48 -5.91 -14.22
CA VAL A 90 -6.86 -5.18 -13.01
C VAL A 90 -8.31 -5.45 -12.64
N VAL A 91 -8.55 -5.71 -11.35
CA VAL A 91 -9.88 -6.02 -10.82
C VAL A 91 -10.33 -4.93 -9.86
N ARG A 92 -11.61 -4.52 -9.96
CA ARG A 92 -12.28 -3.75 -8.91
C ARG A 92 -12.73 -4.69 -7.79
N ALA A 93 -12.10 -4.54 -6.64
CA ALA A 93 -12.23 -5.39 -5.47
C ALA A 93 -13.01 -4.65 -4.36
N PRO A 94 -14.30 -4.97 -4.16
CA PRO A 94 -15.10 -4.39 -3.08
C PRO A 94 -14.74 -4.96 -1.71
N ALA A 95 -15.36 -4.42 -0.65
CA ALA A 95 -15.25 -4.97 0.70
C ALA A 95 -15.53 -6.48 0.76
N GLY A 96 -14.67 -7.21 1.48
CA GLY A 96 -14.65 -8.67 1.54
C GLY A 96 -13.72 -9.34 0.53
N SER A 97 -13.19 -8.60 -0.46
CA SER A 97 -12.14 -9.10 -1.36
C SER A 97 -10.77 -9.16 -0.69
N SER A 98 -9.91 -10.05 -1.19
CA SER A 98 -8.53 -10.22 -0.73
C SER A 98 -7.55 -10.32 -1.89
N MET A 99 -6.29 -9.95 -1.65
CA MET A 99 -5.17 -10.14 -2.56
C MET A 99 -3.99 -10.71 -1.78
N PHE A 100 -3.47 -11.85 -2.22
CA PHE A 100 -2.22 -12.43 -1.73
C PHE A 100 -1.14 -12.23 -2.77
N VAL A 101 0.04 -11.81 -2.33
CA VAL A 101 1.17 -11.44 -3.19
C VAL A 101 2.39 -12.23 -2.76
N PRO A 102 2.77 -13.27 -3.52
CA PRO A 102 4.04 -13.97 -3.35
C PRO A 102 5.23 -13.07 -3.72
N PRO A 103 6.44 -13.38 -3.24
CA PRO A 103 7.65 -12.71 -3.70
C PRO A 103 7.80 -12.74 -5.22
N ASN A 104 8.40 -11.70 -5.77
CA ASN A 104 8.63 -11.42 -7.18
C ASN A 104 7.36 -11.23 -8.03
N THR A 105 6.18 -11.12 -7.41
CA THR A 105 4.92 -10.86 -8.12
C THR A 105 4.69 -9.35 -8.24
N PRO A 106 4.60 -8.78 -9.45
CA PRO A 106 4.18 -7.39 -9.59
C PRO A 106 2.78 -7.20 -9.04
N HIS A 107 2.61 -6.15 -8.24
CA HIS A 107 1.34 -5.82 -7.63
C HIS A 107 1.18 -4.31 -7.46
N ALA A 108 -0.07 -3.89 -7.35
CA ALA A 108 -0.46 -2.51 -7.12
C ALA A 108 -1.89 -2.45 -6.56
N PHE A 109 -2.19 -1.34 -5.89
CA PHE A 109 -3.55 -0.91 -5.66
C PHE A 109 -3.75 0.59 -5.90
N ARG A 110 -4.97 0.96 -6.30
CA ARG A 110 -5.44 2.33 -6.43
C ARG A 110 -6.83 2.51 -5.83
N ASN A 111 -7.02 3.62 -5.12
CA ASN A 111 -8.35 4.10 -4.77
C ASN A 111 -8.83 5.08 -5.84
N ALA A 112 -9.61 4.58 -6.80
CA ALA A 112 -10.19 5.39 -7.88
C ALA A 112 -11.52 6.08 -7.48
N THR A 113 -11.96 5.92 -6.23
CA THR A 113 -13.23 6.45 -5.74
C THR A 113 -13.09 7.86 -5.16
N ASP A 114 -14.20 8.47 -4.78
CA ASP A 114 -14.29 9.76 -4.11
C ASP A 114 -14.31 9.66 -2.57
N ARG A 115 -14.21 8.45 -2.01
CA ARG A 115 -14.25 8.19 -0.57
C ARG A 115 -13.02 7.42 -0.08
N PRO A 116 -12.58 7.61 1.18
CA PRO A 116 -11.54 6.78 1.75
C PRO A 116 -11.94 5.30 1.76
N VAL A 117 -10.97 4.42 1.55
CA VAL A 117 -11.13 2.96 1.54
C VAL A 117 -10.32 2.39 2.70
N ARG A 118 -10.87 1.40 3.41
CA ARG A 118 -10.17 0.74 4.53
C ARG A 118 -9.78 -0.67 4.15
N MET A 119 -8.55 -1.04 4.46
CA MET A 119 -8.05 -2.40 4.27
C MET A 119 -7.22 -2.87 5.47
N LEU A 120 -7.21 -4.18 5.69
CA LEU A 120 -6.16 -4.84 6.44
C LEU A 120 -4.99 -5.11 5.48
N PHE A 121 -3.78 -4.80 5.90
CA PHE A 121 -2.55 -5.06 5.17
C PHE A 121 -1.59 -5.83 6.08
N GLN A 122 -1.06 -6.94 5.60
CA GLN A 122 -0.03 -7.72 6.25
C GLN A 122 1.20 -7.81 5.34
N SER A 123 2.37 -7.61 5.91
CA SER A 123 3.67 -7.86 5.26
C SER A 123 4.51 -8.80 6.13
N ASN A 124 5.19 -9.74 5.49
CA ASN A 124 6.04 -10.73 6.15
C ASN A 124 7.39 -10.82 5.42
N PRO A 125 8.53 -10.77 6.13
CA PRO A 125 8.66 -10.75 7.60
C PRO A 125 8.51 -9.35 8.23
N SER A 126 8.26 -9.33 9.54
CA SER A 126 8.41 -8.13 10.37
C SER A 126 9.89 -7.92 10.74
N PRO A 127 10.41 -6.68 10.83
CA PRO A 127 9.70 -5.39 10.84
C PRO A 127 9.92 -4.51 9.59
N GLU A 128 10.35 -5.08 8.45
CA GLU A 128 10.84 -4.31 7.31
C GLU A 128 9.83 -3.27 6.80
N HIS A 129 8.57 -3.67 6.63
CA HIS A 129 7.53 -2.77 6.16
C HIS A 129 7.10 -1.74 7.23
N GLU A 130 7.34 -2.01 8.51
CA GLU A 130 7.13 -1.03 9.58
C GLU A 130 8.13 0.13 9.44
N ALA A 131 9.42 -0.20 9.27
CA ALA A 131 10.49 0.77 9.07
C ALA A 131 10.34 1.54 7.75
N TYR A 132 9.85 0.87 6.70
CA TYR A 132 9.50 1.51 5.43
C TYR A 132 8.49 2.65 5.62
N PHE A 133 7.38 2.40 6.34
CA PHE A 133 6.37 3.43 6.61
C PHE A 133 6.92 4.60 7.41
N GLU A 134 7.76 4.32 8.41
CA GLU A 134 8.37 5.37 9.23
C GLU A 134 9.30 6.25 8.40
N GLU A 135 10.20 5.65 7.63
CA GLU A 135 11.19 6.41 6.88
C GLU A 135 10.56 7.20 5.71
N ILE A 136 9.58 6.63 5.01
CA ILE A 136 8.90 7.39 3.94
C ILE A 136 8.12 8.60 4.50
N ALA A 137 7.55 8.47 5.70
CA ALA A 137 6.88 9.57 6.38
C ALA A 137 7.87 10.67 6.79
N GLU A 138 9.06 10.31 7.27
CA GLU A 138 10.13 11.25 7.59
C GLU A 138 10.61 12.00 6.35
N ILE A 139 10.84 11.29 5.24
CA ILE A 139 11.23 11.88 3.95
C ILE A 139 10.18 12.91 3.48
N TRP A 140 8.89 12.57 3.58
CA TRP A 140 7.81 13.47 3.21
C TRP A 140 7.66 14.66 4.16
N ALA A 141 7.86 14.45 5.46
CA ALA A 141 7.83 15.54 6.44
C ALA A 141 9.00 16.52 6.24
N ALA A 142 10.18 16.03 5.86
CA ALA A 142 11.36 16.85 5.61
C ALA A 142 11.34 17.57 4.24
N GLY A 143 10.72 16.98 3.22
CA GLY A 143 10.73 17.47 1.84
C GLY A 143 9.82 18.68 1.55
N GLY A 144 8.91 19.05 2.45
CA GLY A 144 7.97 20.15 2.21
C GLY A 144 7.11 19.90 0.97
N ASP A 145 7.19 20.78 -0.03
CA ASP A 145 6.41 20.68 -1.28
C ASP A 145 7.08 19.80 -2.36
N SER A 146 8.35 19.38 -2.17
CA SER A 146 9.07 18.56 -3.15
C SER A 146 9.92 17.49 -2.47
N VAL A 147 9.58 16.24 -2.72
CA VAL A 147 10.31 15.08 -2.21
C VAL A 147 11.41 14.70 -3.19
N ASP A 148 12.64 14.48 -2.70
CA ASP A 148 13.75 13.98 -3.54
C ASP A 148 13.46 12.55 -4.03
N PRO A 149 13.22 12.33 -5.35
CA PRO A 149 12.92 11.01 -5.88
C PRO A 149 14.05 10.00 -5.69
N GLU A 150 15.30 10.48 -5.64
CA GLU A 150 16.47 9.63 -5.42
C GLU A 150 16.52 9.12 -3.97
N ALA A 151 16.21 9.98 -3.00
CA ALA A 151 16.10 9.57 -1.60
C ALA A 151 15.03 8.49 -1.42
N VAL A 152 13.86 8.66 -2.03
CA VAL A 152 12.78 7.66 -2.00
C VAL A 152 13.22 6.34 -2.65
N ARG A 153 13.91 6.40 -3.81
CA ARG A 153 14.41 5.18 -4.48
C ARG A 153 15.43 4.43 -3.63
N ARG A 154 16.38 5.14 -3.02
CA ARG A 154 17.37 4.52 -2.12
C ARG A 154 16.73 3.91 -0.89
N MET A 155 15.72 4.56 -0.32
CA MET A 155 14.97 4.06 0.82
C MET A 155 14.21 2.78 0.45
N ARG A 156 13.44 2.80 -0.65
CA ARG A 156 12.71 1.63 -1.18
C ARG A 156 13.61 0.41 -1.37
N SER A 157 14.79 0.61 -1.95
CA SER A 157 15.75 -0.50 -2.15
C SER A 157 16.25 -1.14 -0.85
N ARG A 158 16.22 -0.44 0.30
CA ARG A 158 16.63 -1.03 1.58
C ARG A 158 15.54 -1.86 2.25
N TYR A 159 14.27 -1.62 1.90
CA TYR A 159 13.11 -2.30 2.47
C TYR A 159 12.40 -3.16 1.42
N ASP A 160 13.19 -3.74 0.50
CA ASP A 160 12.71 -4.70 -0.49
C ASP A 160 11.56 -4.18 -1.39
N VAL A 161 11.51 -2.88 -1.69
CA VAL A 161 10.51 -2.32 -2.61
C VAL A 161 11.17 -2.00 -3.95
N LYS A 162 10.79 -2.73 -5.00
CA LYS A 162 11.28 -2.52 -6.38
C LYS A 162 10.17 -1.88 -7.21
N GLN A 163 10.22 -0.55 -7.34
CA GLN A 163 9.22 0.20 -8.08
C GLN A 163 9.34 -0.04 -9.60
N ILE A 164 8.22 -0.33 -10.26
CA ILE A 164 8.11 -0.49 -11.72
C ILE A 164 7.48 0.75 -12.35
N THR A 165 6.28 1.16 -11.89
CA THR A 165 5.61 2.39 -12.37
C THR A 165 5.58 3.45 -11.26
N PRO A 166 5.46 4.75 -11.56
CA PRO A 166 5.42 5.79 -10.52
C PRO A 166 4.23 5.64 -9.56
N MET A 167 4.47 5.93 -8.28
CA MET A 167 3.40 6.21 -7.32
C MET A 167 2.74 7.55 -7.70
N LYS A 168 1.41 7.61 -7.65
CA LYS A 168 0.64 8.82 -7.98
C LYS A 168 -0.29 9.17 -6.82
N PHE A 169 -0.48 10.46 -6.56
CA PHE A 169 -1.54 10.94 -5.68
C PHE A 169 -2.26 12.10 -6.37
N ALA A 170 -3.42 11.80 -6.94
CA ALA A 170 -4.24 12.75 -7.68
C ALA A 170 -5.69 12.62 -7.20
N PRO A 171 -6.07 13.28 -6.09
CA PRO A 171 -7.43 13.20 -5.59
C PRO A 171 -8.42 13.67 -6.67
N PRO A 172 -9.56 12.98 -6.86
CA PRO A 172 -10.57 13.40 -7.81
C PRO A 172 -11.02 14.83 -7.46
N ALA A 173 -11.25 15.65 -8.50
CA ALA A 173 -11.77 16.99 -8.31
C ALA A 173 -13.03 16.89 -7.44
N THR A 174 -13.06 17.58 -6.31
CA THR A 174 -14.25 17.65 -5.46
C THR A 174 -15.41 18.12 -6.32
N ALA A 175 -16.42 17.27 -6.51
CA ALA A 175 -17.67 17.70 -7.11
C ALA A 175 -18.19 18.90 -6.30
N PRO A 176 -18.61 20.01 -6.93
CA PRO A 176 -19.17 21.12 -6.20
C PRO A 176 -20.35 20.62 -5.38
N VAL A 177 -20.30 20.86 -4.07
CA VAL A 177 -21.42 20.61 -3.16
C VAL A 177 -22.61 21.39 -3.72
N SER A 178 -23.65 20.66 -4.10
CA SER A 178 -24.92 21.20 -4.63
C SER A 178 -25.78 21.77 -3.51
#